data_AF-A0A437A8I0-F1
#
_entry.id   AF-A0A437A8I0-F1
#
_cell.length_a   1.000
_cell.length_b   1.000
_cell.length_c   1.000
_cell.angle_alpha   90.00
_cell.angle_beta   90.00
_cell.angle_gamma   90.00
#
_symmetry.space_group_name_H-M   'P 1'
#
loop_
_entity.id
_entity.type
_entity.pdbx_description
1 polymer ?
#
loop_
_entity_poly.entity_id
_entity_poly.type
_entity_poly.pdbx_seq_one_letter_code
_entity_poly.pdbx_strand_id
1 'polypeptide(L)'
;MDAFASILSAEMAKKKSATAPKSTPTDSKAATNGSGSSGSKYIRRADIEKARQEQYLADQVRLESERAERALKKRKADEEAAAERERQLEKRQRLRDEKERARLQKEQEEEEDRKRKLREKTGATGDTDEDEGSKKDGTDQMDEAAAVQKLRELNEPIRLFGESNAQRVRRIHRLMGVRKASPPPLSGGELLIDPKNVTKDPSYVRRQLLGWFRLVVSEWQIALAGRDEALRESYQGRQATTAMTQAIENLQPLFRHLQKGDIDEEIFAKIVELVVEAQARRYVKANDVYLRLSIGNAAWPIGVTMVGIHERSAREKLHEKGKSAHIMSDEATRKYLQSIKRCLNFAQTRWPPEDPMQIMG
;
A
#
# COMPACT_ATOMS: atom_id res chain seq x y z
N MET A 1 -0.52 -9.11 41.81
CA MET A 1 0.06 -9.81 40.64
C MET A 1 -0.02 -11.33 40.82
N ASP A 2 -1.02 -11.85 41.56
CA ASP A 2 -0.98 -13.22 42.09
C ASP A 2 -1.96 -14.20 41.42
N ALA A 3 -2.79 -13.72 40.49
CA ALA A 3 -3.73 -14.59 39.76
C ALA A 3 -3.05 -15.40 38.64
N PHE A 4 -1.96 -14.89 38.06
CA PHE A 4 -1.25 -15.55 36.96
C PHE A 4 -0.28 -16.66 37.43
N ALA A 5 0.32 -16.48 38.60
CA ALA A 5 1.21 -17.48 39.21
C ALA A 5 0.46 -18.75 39.65
N SER A 6 -0.80 -18.61 40.08
CA SER A 6 -1.64 -19.73 40.51
C SER A 6 -2.04 -20.66 39.34
N ILE A 7 -2.30 -20.08 38.16
CA ILE A 7 -2.69 -20.84 36.97
C ILE A 7 -1.49 -21.62 36.39
N LEU A 8 -0.30 -21.01 36.38
CA LEU A 8 0.93 -21.67 35.92
C LEU A 8 1.41 -22.79 36.85
N SER A 9 1.19 -22.64 38.16
CA SER A 9 1.50 -23.70 39.15
C SER A 9 0.54 -24.90 39.02
N ALA A 10 -0.75 -24.64 38.76
CA ALA A 10 -1.73 -25.69 38.51
C ALA A 10 -1.47 -26.48 37.22
N GLU A 11 -0.91 -25.83 36.19
CA GLU A 11 -0.57 -26.49 34.92
C GLU A 11 0.70 -27.35 35.03
N MET A 12 1.69 -26.94 35.85
CA MET A 12 2.90 -27.73 36.12
C MET A 12 2.62 -28.96 37.00
N ALA A 13 1.68 -28.87 37.96
CA ALA A 13 1.30 -30.01 38.80
C ALA A 13 0.62 -31.14 37.99
N LYS A 14 -0.20 -30.77 36.99
CA LYS A 14 -0.91 -31.72 36.12
C LYS A 14 0.01 -32.47 35.14
N LYS A 15 1.17 -31.88 34.82
CA LYS A 15 2.18 -32.48 33.93
C LYS A 15 3.17 -33.39 34.67
N LYS A 16 3.26 -33.28 36.01
CA LYS A 16 4.15 -34.10 36.85
C LYS A 16 3.52 -35.42 37.33
N SER A 17 2.18 -35.55 37.28
CA SER A 17 1.47 -36.79 37.63
C SER A 17 1.39 -37.82 36.49
N ALA A 18 1.90 -37.49 35.30
CA ALA A 18 1.87 -38.37 34.12
C ALA A 18 3.14 -39.24 33.95
N THR A 19 4.11 -39.13 34.85
CA THR A 19 5.36 -39.90 34.75
C THR A 19 5.89 -40.25 36.14
N ALA A 20 5.44 -41.38 36.69
CA ALA A 20 6.10 -42.07 37.79
C ALA A 20 6.40 -43.53 37.41
N PRO A 21 7.58 -44.06 37.77
CA PRO A 21 8.09 -45.32 37.27
C PRO A 21 7.50 -46.53 37.99
N LYS A 22 7.47 -47.66 37.28
CA LYS A 22 7.15 -49.00 37.78
C LYS A 22 8.04 -49.37 38.98
N SER A 23 7.41 -49.75 40.09
CA SER A 23 7.96 -50.62 41.13
C SER A 23 7.05 -51.84 41.26
N THR A 24 7.58 -53.07 41.23
CA THR A 24 7.77 -54.01 42.36
C THR A 24 7.78 -55.44 41.76
N PRO A 25 8.02 -56.58 42.48
CA PRO A 25 8.44 -56.77 43.89
C PRO A 25 9.52 -57.85 44.13
N THR A 26 10.05 -57.89 45.35
CA THR A 26 10.66 -59.06 45.99
C THR A 26 9.78 -59.56 47.16
N ASP A 27 9.67 -60.89 47.23
CA ASP A 27 9.36 -61.81 48.34
C ASP A 27 7.98 -61.95 49.03
N SER A 28 7.33 -63.09 48.70
CA SER A 28 6.99 -64.24 49.57
C SER A 28 6.24 -64.06 50.91
N LYS A 29 4.95 -64.50 50.97
CA LYS A 29 4.41 -65.55 51.89
C LYS A 29 2.91 -65.86 51.67
N ALA A 30 2.51 -67.04 52.12
CA ALA A 30 1.37 -67.86 51.67
C ALA A 30 0.14 -67.87 52.62
N ALA A 31 -0.92 -68.57 52.16
CA ALA A 31 -2.17 -69.02 52.79
C ALA A 31 -3.30 -67.95 52.91
N THR A 32 -4.58 -68.17 52.59
CA THR A 32 -5.44 -69.39 52.52
C THR A 32 -6.76 -69.09 51.76
N ASN A 33 -7.43 -70.15 51.28
CA ASN A 33 -8.62 -70.19 50.42
C ASN A 33 -9.95 -69.65 51.01
N GLY A 34 -10.82 -69.13 50.13
CA GLY A 34 -12.28 -68.97 50.34
C GLY A 34 -13.01 -68.69 49.01
N SER A 35 -13.83 -69.64 48.57
CA SER A 35 -14.50 -69.75 47.26
C SER A 35 -15.69 -68.80 47.07
N GLY A 36 -15.88 -68.27 45.84
CA GLY A 36 -17.13 -67.62 45.41
C GLY A 36 -17.11 -67.00 44.01
N SER A 37 -17.62 -67.73 43.01
CA SER A 37 -18.03 -67.28 41.67
C SER A 37 -16.93 -66.78 40.69
N SER A 38 -16.20 -67.72 40.07
CA SER A 38 -15.37 -67.42 38.91
C SER A 38 -16.20 -67.28 37.63
N GLY A 39 -16.64 -66.06 37.31
CA GLY A 39 -16.87 -65.71 35.91
C GLY A 39 -15.58 -65.96 35.13
N SER A 40 -15.69 -66.63 33.98
CA SER A 40 -14.54 -67.07 33.16
C SER A 40 -13.46 -65.97 33.05
N LYS A 41 -12.35 -66.15 33.78
CA LYS A 41 -11.18 -65.25 33.79
C LYS A 41 -10.39 -65.32 32.48
N TYR A 42 -10.79 -66.20 31.55
CA TYR A 42 -10.09 -66.48 30.32
C TYR A 42 -10.97 -66.05 29.14
N ILE A 43 -10.61 -64.92 28.54
CA ILE A 43 -11.14 -64.49 27.24
C ILE A 43 -10.20 -65.03 26.17
N ARG A 44 -10.72 -65.67 25.11
CA ARG A 44 -9.86 -66.19 24.05
C ARG A 44 -9.17 -65.01 23.36
N ARG A 45 -7.88 -65.19 23.02
CA ARG A 45 -7.08 -64.14 22.36
C ARG A 45 -7.72 -63.63 21.07
N ALA A 46 -8.40 -64.52 20.32
CA ALA A 46 -9.16 -64.15 19.12
C ALA A 46 -10.29 -63.15 19.42
N ASP A 47 -11.00 -63.30 20.54
CA ASP A 47 -12.10 -62.41 20.91
C ASP A 47 -11.57 -61.04 21.36
N ILE A 48 -10.39 -61.00 22.01
CA ILE A 48 -9.71 -59.75 22.42
C ILE A 48 -9.19 -58.98 21.19
N GLU A 49 -8.61 -59.67 20.21
CA GLU A 49 -8.12 -59.04 18.98
C GLU A 49 -9.27 -58.55 18.10
N LYS A 50 -10.35 -59.32 18.01
CA LYS A 50 -11.57 -58.91 17.31
C LYS A 50 -12.18 -57.67 17.96
N ALA A 51 -12.30 -57.63 19.29
CA ALA A 51 -12.78 -56.44 19.99
C ALA A 51 -11.87 -55.22 19.76
N ARG A 52 -10.54 -55.41 19.69
CA ARG A 52 -9.59 -54.33 19.36
C ARG A 52 -9.74 -53.84 17.92
N GLN A 53 -9.95 -54.74 16.96
CA GLN A 53 -10.19 -54.40 15.56
C GLN A 53 -11.52 -53.65 15.38
N GLU A 54 -12.59 -54.10 16.06
CA GLU A 54 -13.89 -53.43 16.05
C GLU A 54 -13.82 -52.04 16.68
N GLN A 55 -13.09 -51.88 17.79
CA GLN A 55 -12.83 -50.56 18.38
C GLN A 55 -12.06 -49.63 17.44
N TYR A 56 -11.03 -50.14 16.76
CA TYR A 56 -10.26 -49.35 15.79
C TYR A 56 -11.13 -48.89 14.60
N LEU A 57 -11.96 -49.78 14.06
CA LEU A 57 -12.87 -49.44 12.97
C LEU A 57 -13.96 -48.46 13.42
N ALA A 58 -14.51 -48.65 14.63
CA ALA A 58 -15.48 -47.72 15.20
C ALA A 58 -14.88 -46.32 15.41
N ASP A 59 -13.63 -46.25 15.88
CA ASP A 59 -12.91 -44.99 16.03
C ASP A 59 -12.59 -44.33 14.69
N GLN A 60 -12.24 -45.11 13.65
CA GLN A 60 -12.06 -44.57 12.30
C GLN A 60 -13.37 -43.99 11.74
N VAL A 61 -14.48 -44.72 11.84
CA VAL A 61 -15.79 -44.25 11.37
C VAL A 61 -16.22 -42.98 12.10
N ARG A 62 -16.00 -42.91 13.42
CA ARG A 62 -16.29 -41.71 14.22
C ARG A 62 -15.44 -40.51 13.78
N LEU A 63 -14.15 -40.72 13.50
CA LEU A 63 -13.25 -39.67 13.04
C LEU A 63 -13.63 -39.18 11.63
N GLU A 64 -14.05 -40.09 10.76
CA GLU A 64 -14.54 -39.75 9.41
C GLU A 64 -15.87 -39.00 9.45
N SER A 65 -16.81 -39.42 10.30
CA SER A 65 -18.08 -38.71 10.47
C SER A 65 -17.87 -37.30 11.03
N GLU A 66 -17.00 -37.14 12.03
CA GLU A 66 -16.66 -35.82 12.59
C GLU A 66 -16.00 -34.92 11.53
N ARG A 67 -15.10 -35.46 10.70
CA ARG A 67 -14.49 -34.70 9.59
C ARG A 67 -15.53 -34.31 8.55
N ALA A 68 -16.44 -35.21 8.19
CA ALA A 68 -17.53 -34.93 7.26
C ALA A 68 -18.47 -33.84 7.80
N GLU A 69 -18.85 -33.90 9.08
CA GLU A 69 -19.67 -32.87 9.73
C GLU A 69 -18.97 -31.51 9.77
N ARG A 70 -17.67 -31.47 10.09
CA ARG A 70 -16.88 -30.23 10.06
C ARG A 70 -16.79 -29.65 8.65
N ALA A 71 -16.64 -30.49 7.63
CA ALA A 71 -16.63 -30.06 6.23
C ALA A 71 -18.00 -29.50 5.79
N LEU A 72 -19.10 -30.14 6.19
CA LEU A 72 -20.46 -29.64 5.92
C LEU A 72 -20.75 -28.32 6.64
N LYS A 73 -20.37 -28.19 7.92
CA LYS A 73 -20.50 -26.94 8.68
C LYS A 73 -19.72 -25.81 8.03
N LYS A 74 -18.49 -26.08 7.57
CA LYS A 74 -17.67 -25.09 6.86
C LYS A 74 -18.31 -24.65 5.54
N ARG A 75 -18.77 -25.59 4.70
CA ARG A 75 -19.46 -25.26 3.45
C ARG A 75 -20.70 -24.41 3.67
N LYS A 76 -21.51 -24.76 4.67
CA LYS A 76 -22.71 -24.00 5.03
C LYS A 76 -22.37 -22.58 5.50
N ALA A 77 -21.33 -22.40 6.32
CA ALA A 77 -20.87 -21.09 6.75
C ALA A 77 -20.32 -20.24 5.59
N ASP A 78 -19.59 -20.85 4.66
CA ASP A 78 -19.07 -20.18 3.47
C ASP A 78 -20.20 -19.74 2.52
N GLU A 79 -21.24 -20.57 2.35
CA GLU A 79 -22.45 -20.26 1.58
C GLU A 79 -23.26 -19.13 2.21
N GLU A 80 -23.44 -19.15 3.54
CA GLU A 80 -24.14 -18.08 4.27
C GLU A 80 -23.39 -16.74 4.20
N ALA A 81 -22.06 -16.76 4.35
CA ALA A 81 -21.21 -15.57 4.21
C ALA A 81 -21.17 -15.05 2.75
N ALA A 82 -21.28 -15.93 1.75
CA ALA A 82 -21.44 -15.51 0.36
C ALA A 82 -22.78 -14.81 0.13
N ALA A 83 -23.88 -15.40 0.61
CA ALA A 83 -25.21 -14.81 0.50
C ALA A 83 -25.32 -13.46 1.23
N GLU A 84 -24.66 -13.31 2.38
CA GLU A 84 -24.61 -12.03 3.09
C GLU A 84 -23.85 -10.95 2.30
N ARG A 85 -22.70 -11.30 1.69
CA ARG A 85 -21.95 -10.39 0.83
C ARG A 85 -22.76 -9.95 -0.39
N GLU A 86 -23.51 -10.86 -1.01
CA GLU A 86 -24.40 -10.51 -2.12
C GLU A 86 -25.51 -9.54 -1.68
N ARG A 87 -26.16 -9.78 -0.54
CA ARG A 87 -27.16 -8.86 0.03
C ARG A 87 -26.58 -7.46 0.30
N GLN A 88 -25.36 -7.39 0.81
CA GLN A 88 -24.68 -6.10 1.07
C GLN A 88 -24.33 -5.37 -0.24
N LEU A 89 -23.87 -6.09 -1.27
CA LEU A 89 -23.60 -5.52 -2.58
C LEU A 89 -24.88 -5.01 -3.24
N GLU A 90 -25.98 -5.76 -3.17
CA GLU A 90 -27.27 -5.35 -3.71
C GLU A 90 -27.79 -4.09 -2.99
N LYS A 91 -27.71 -4.04 -1.64
CA LYS A 91 -28.07 -2.84 -0.87
C LYS A 91 -27.22 -1.63 -1.27
N ARG A 92 -25.91 -1.83 -1.47
CA ARG A 92 -24.98 -0.77 -1.90
C ARG A 92 -25.28 -0.29 -3.32
N GLN A 93 -25.63 -1.20 -4.23
CA GLN A 93 -26.04 -0.87 -5.60
C GLN A 93 -27.33 -0.07 -5.61
N ARG A 94 -28.36 -0.51 -4.85
CA ARG A 94 -29.62 0.24 -4.70
C ARG A 94 -29.41 1.66 -4.20
N LEU A 95 -28.58 1.85 -3.16
CA LEU A 95 -28.24 3.19 -2.64
C LEU A 95 -27.47 4.04 -3.66
N ARG A 96 -26.60 3.42 -4.47
CA ARG A 96 -25.89 4.13 -5.54
C ARG A 96 -26.85 4.56 -6.64
N ASP A 97 -27.74 3.68 -7.09
CA ASP A 97 -28.71 3.95 -8.13
C ASP A 97 -29.72 5.01 -7.68
N GLU A 98 -30.15 4.97 -6.41
CA GLU A 98 -31.00 6.00 -5.81
C GLU A 98 -30.30 7.36 -5.76
N LYS A 99 -29.01 7.39 -5.36
CA LYS A 99 -28.20 8.61 -5.36
C LYS A 99 -27.95 9.16 -6.77
N GLU A 100 -27.70 8.30 -7.76
CA GLU A 100 -27.54 8.69 -9.16
C GLU A 100 -28.85 9.25 -9.73
N ARG A 101 -30.00 8.64 -9.42
CA ARG A 101 -31.33 9.16 -9.79
C ARG A 101 -31.61 10.51 -9.17
N ALA A 102 -31.28 10.71 -7.89
CA ALA A 102 -31.41 12.00 -7.22
C ALA A 102 -30.50 13.07 -7.85
N ARG A 103 -29.27 12.71 -8.28
CA ARG A 103 -28.38 13.63 -8.99
C ARG A 103 -28.94 14.03 -10.35
N LEU A 104 -29.45 13.08 -11.13
CA LEU A 104 -30.10 13.34 -12.42
C LEU A 104 -31.34 14.22 -12.28
N GLN A 105 -32.18 13.99 -11.26
CA GLN A 105 -33.33 14.84 -10.97
C GLN A 105 -32.90 16.27 -10.65
N LYS A 106 -31.88 16.44 -9.79
CA LYS A 106 -31.34 17.76 -9.46
C LYS A 106 -30.75 18.46 -10.68
N GLU A 107 -30.04 17.73 -11.55
CA GLU A 107 -29.47 18.27 -12.79
C GLU A 107 -30.57 18.71 -13.77
N GLN A 108 -31.66 17.92 -13.88
CA GLN A 108 -32.84 18.30 -14.66
C GLN A 108 -33.55 19.52 -14.09
N GLU A 109 -33.71 19.60 -12.77
CA GLU A 109 -34.28 20.78 -12.10
C GLU A 109 -33.40 22.03 -12.32
N GLU A 110 -32.08 21.90 -12.22
CA GLU A 110 -31.13 22.99 -12.51
C GLU A 110 -31.15 23.38 -13.99
N GLU A 111 -31.30 22.43 -14.91
CA GLU A 111 -31.42 22.70 -16.36
C GLU A 111 -32.76 23.38 -16.68
N GLU A 112 -33.86 22.95 -16.09
CA GLU A 112 -35.18 23.57 -16.22
C GLU A 112 -35.19 24.97 -15.61
N ASP A 113 -34.57 25.18 -14.44
CA ASP A 113 -34.39 26.50 -13.85
C ASP A 113 -33.49 27.39 -14.72
N ARG A 114 -32.44 26.82 -15.33
CA ARG A 114 -31.56 27.53 -16.25
C ARG A 114 -32.28 27.88 -17.54
N LYS A 115 -33.12 27.00 -18.09
CA LYS A 115 -34.01 27.26 -19.24
C LYS A 115 -35.08 28.29 -18.90
N ARG A 116 -35.66 28.23 -17.70
CA ARG A 116 -36.63 29.22 -17.20
C ARG A 116 -36.00 30.60 -17.08
N LYS A 117 -34.83 30.70 -16.43
CA LYS A 117 -34.02 31.93 -16.34
C LYS A 117 -33.56 32.41 -17.71
N LEU A 118 -33.20 31.52 -18.62
CA LEU A 118 -32.83 31.88 -20.00
C LEU A 118 -34.03 32.42 -20.76
N ARG A 119 -35.21 31.80 -20.64
CA ARG A 119 -36.46 32.26 -21.28
C ARG A 119 -36.93 33.61 -20.73
N GLU A 120 -36.64 33.90 -19.47
CA GLU A 120 -36.82 35.20 -18.84
C GLU A 120 -35.77 36.23 -19.33
N LYS A 121 -34.53 35.79 -19.56
CA LYS A 121 -33.41 36.64 -20.01
C LYS A 121 -33.39 36.92 -21.52
N THR A 122 -33.91 36.03 -22.37
CA THR A 122 -33.93 36.20 -23.84
C THR A 122 -35.02 37.17 -24.34
N GLY A 123 -35.68 37.90 -23.43
CA GLY A 123 -36.43 39.10 -23.76
C GLY A 123 -35.57 40.37 -23.83
N ALA A 124 -34.38 40.32 -24.45
CA ALA A 124 -33.60 41.51 -24.86
C ALA A 124 -32.37 41.10 -25.69
N THR A 125 -32.45 41.40 -27.00
CA THR A 125 -31.39 41.76 -27.98
C THR A 125 -29.99 41.10 -27.94
N GLY A 126 -29.55 40.66 -29.12
CA GLY A 126 -28.22 40.09 -29.41
C GLY A 126 -27.09 41.13 -29.54
N ASP A 127 -25.85 40.69 -29.64
CA ASP A 127 -25.09 40.49 -30.90
C ASP A 127 -23.71 39.86 -30.55
N THR A 128 -23.10 39.36 -31.62
CA THR A 128 -21.86 38.62 -31.88
C THR A 128 -20.58 39.24 -31.32
N ASP A 129 -19.56 38.41 -31.03
CA ASP A 129 -18.21 38.62 -31.60
C ASP A 129 -17.29 37.41 -31.42
N GLU A 130 -16.55 37.13 -32.49
CA GLU A 130 -15.43 36.21 -32.60
C GLU A 130 -14.18 36.83 -31.95
N ASP A 131 -13.30 36.04 -31.35
CA ASP A 131 -11.86 36.34 -31.38
C ASP A 131 -11.03 35.07 -31.23
N GLU A 132 -10.02 34.97 -32.10
CA GLU A 132 -9.14 33.84 -32.30
C GLU A 132 -7.75 34.16 -31.74
N GLY A 133 -7.08 33.14 -31.20
CA GLY A 133 -5.62 33.08 -31.19
C GLY A 133 -4.91 33.47 -29.90
N SER A 134 -4.15 32.52 -29.34
CA SER A 134 -2.68 32.56 -29.36
C SER A 134 -2.08 31.62 -28.30
N LYS A 135 -1.24 30.68 -28.74
CA LYS A 135 0.22 30.67 -28.45
C LYS A 135 0.85 29.37 -28.91
N LYS A 136 1.63 29.47 -29.99
CA LYS A 136 2.66 28.51 -30.37
C LYS A 136 3.95 28.84 -29.60
N ASP A 137 4.59 27.79 -29.13
CA ASP A 137 5.81 27.74 -28.34
C ASP A 137 7.00 28.39 -29.09
N GLY A 138 7.67 29.34 -28.44
CA GLY A 138 8.77 30.12 -29.00
C GLY A 138 10.11 29.44 -28.73
N THR A 139 10.76 28.98 -29.79
CA THR A 139 12.18 28.62 -29.73
C THR A 139 13.02 29.88 -29.57
N ASP A 140 13.64 30.06 -28.41
CA ASP A 140 14.67 31.08 -28.14
C ASP A 140 15.84 30.97 -29.13
N GLN A 141 15.80 31.76 -30.20
CA GLN A 141 16.95 32.03 -31.05
C GLN A 141 17.46 33.42 -30.70
N MET A 142 18.56 33.47 -29.95
CA MET A 142 19.23 34.73 -29.66
C MET A 142 20.06 35.17 -30.88
N ASP A 143 19.80 36.37 -31.40
CA ASP A 143 20.47 36.91 -32.59
C ASP A 143 21.99 37.04 -32.41
N GLU A 144 22.74 36.82 -33.50
CA GLU A 144 24.21 36.78 -33.48
C GLU A 144 24.83 38.10 -32.99
N ALA A 145 24.26 39.25 -33.37
CA ALA A 145 24.72 40.56 -32.90
C ALA A 145 24.56 40.72 -31.38
N ALA A 146 23.45 40.23 -30.82
CA ALA A 146 23.18 40.30 -29.39
C ALA A 146 24.08 39.33 -28.60
N ALA A 147 24.41 38.18 -29.17
CA ALA A 147 25.36 37.23 -28.57
C ALA A 147 26.79 37.79 -28.51
N VAL A 148 27.22 38.50 -29.56
CA VAL A 148 28.53 39.18 -29.61
C VAL A 148 28.61 40.28 -28.55
N GLN A 149 27.56 41.09 -28.43
CA GLN A 149 27.51 42.18 -27.45
C GLN A 149 27.62 41.66 -26.02
N LYS A 150 26.83 40.64 -25.65
CA LYS A 150 26.88 40.04 -24.30
C LYS A 150 28.24 39.38 -23.98
N LEU A 151 28.91 38.78 -24.95
CA LEU A 151 30.26 38.21 -24.73
C LEU A 151 31.33 39.28 -24.53
N ARG A 152 31.20 40.43 -25.19
CA ARG A 152 32.09 41.59 -24.97
C ARG A 152 31.89 42.19 -23.58
N GLU A 153 30.64 42.29 -23.13
CA GLU A 153 30.30 42.77 -21.78
C GLU A 153 30.84 41.83 -20.68
N LEU A 154 30.90 40.52 -20.96
CA LEU A 154 31.43 39.50 -20.04
C LEU A 154 32.96 39.30 -20.17
N ASN A 155 33.66 40.10 -20.99
CA ASN A 155 35.10 39.96 -21.28
C ASN A 155 35.54 38.55 -21.73
N GLU A 156 34.69 37.87 -22.49
CA GLU A 156 34.90 36.50 -22.95
C GLU A 156 35.11 36.44 -24.48
N PRO A 157 35.88 35.49 -25.03
CA PRO A 157 36.12 35.39 -26.46
C PRO A 157 34.80 35.28 -27.25
N ILE A 158 34.64 36.13 -28.28
CA ILE A 158 33.41 36.28 -29.07
C ILE A 158 32.99 34.96 -29.75
N ARG A 159 33.97 34.16 -30.19
CA ARG A 159 33.76 32.86 -30.80
C ARG A 159 34.93 31.94 -30.46
N LEU A 160 34.63 30.71 -30.05
CA LEU A 160 35.63 29.64 -29.93
C LEU A 160 35.72 28.85 -31.25
N PHE A 161 36.90 28.29 -31.54
CA PHE A 161 37.10 27.51 -32.76
C PHE A 161 36.16 26.29 -32.79
N GLY A 162 35.44 26.09 -33.90
CA GLY A 162 34.45 25.03 -34.06
C GLY A 162 33.10 25.25 -33.34
N GLU A 163 32.90 26.41 -32.68
CA GLU A 163 31.64 26.72 -31.97
C GLU A 163 30.54 27.17 -32.95
N SER A 164 29.39 26.49 -32.90
CA SER A 164 28.13 26.89 -33.58
C SER A 164 27.40 27.99 -32.80
N ASN A 165 26.51 28.75 -33.47
CA ASN A 165 25.76 29.83 -32.81
C ASN A 165 24.95 29.33 -31.59
N ALA A 166 24.34 28.14 -31.69
CA ALA A 166 23.62 27.52 -30.58
C ALA A 166 24.53 27.11 -29.40
N GLN A 167 25.80 26.79 -29.65
CA GLN A 167 26.78 26.50 -28.59
C GLN A 167 27.30 27.78 -27.93
N ARG A 168 27.48 28.84 -28.73
CA ARG A 168 27.81 30.19 -28.26
C ARG A 168 26.76 30.74 -27.31
N VAL A 169 25.47 30.67 -27.68
CA VAL A 169 24.35 31.10 -26.81
C VAL A 169 24.29 30.28 -25.51
N ARG A 170 24.55 28.96 -25.59
CA ARG A 170 24.65 28.10 -24.40
C ARG A 170 25.82 28.47 -23.49
N ARG A 171 26.96 28.90 -24.05
CA ARG A 171 28.11 29.40 -23.29
C ARG A 171 27.78 30.73 -22.62
N ILE A 172 27.13 31.65 -23.33
CA ILE A 172 26.64 32.92 -22.76
C ILE A 172 25.71 32.66 -21.57
N HIS A 173 24.73 31.78 -21.72
CA HIS A 173 23.81 31.42 -20.62
C HIS A 173 24.54 30.79 -19.42
N ARG A 174 25.58 29.99 -19.67
CA ARG A 174 26.41 29.39 -18.60
C ARG A 174 27.25 30.43 -17.86
N LEU A 175 27.88 31.36 -18.60
CA LEU A 175 28.71 32.45 -18.06
C LEU A 175 27.88 33.46 -17.28
N MET A 176 26.68 33.78 -17.76
CA MET A 176 25.71 34.63 -17.07
C MET A 176 25.09 33.97 -15.83
N GLY A 177 25.50 32.75 -15.48
CA GLY A 177 24.95 32.04 -14.33
C GLY A 177 23.49 31.63 -14.49
N VAL A 178 22.92 31.75 -15.70
CA VAL A 178 21.60 31.21 -16.06
C VAL A 178 21.75 29.69 -16.19
N ARG A 179 22.00 29.03 -15.05
CA ARG A 179 21.57 27.64 -14.87
C ARG A 179 20.09 27.66 -15.27
N LYS A 180 19.64 26.78 -16.17
CA LYS A 180 18.21 26.63 -16.50
C LYS A 180 17.46 26.71 -15.18
N ALA A 181 16.76 27.83 -14.94
CA ALA A 181 16.28 28.14 -13.62
C ALA A 181 15.39 26.97 -13.22
N SER A 182 15.79 26.24 -12.17
CA SER A 182 14.83 25.34 -11.55
C SER A 182 13.64 26.24 -11.20
N PRO A 183 12.41 25.87 -11.60
CA PRO A 183 11.24 26.64 -11.23
C PRO A 183 11.30 26.94 -9.73
N PRO A 184 10.91 28.16 -9.30
CA PRO A 184 10.99 28.56 -7.90
C PRO A 184 10.34 27.48 -7.02
N PRO A 185 10.88 27.23 -5.82
CA PRO A 185 10.27 26.27 -4.91
C PRO A 185 8.82 26.68 -4.66
N LEU A 186 7.91 25.73 -4.90
CA LEU A 186 6.48 25.93 -4.74
C LEU A 186 6.18 26.33 -3.29
N SER A 187 5.41 27.40 -3.11
CA SER A 187 4.96 27.86 -1.78
C SER A 187 3.88 26.92 -1.22
N GLY A 188 3.61 26.97 0.09
CA GLY A 188 2.76 26.00 0.80
C GLY A 188 1.38 25.74 0.16
N GLY A 189 0.72 26.76 -0.40
CA GLY A 189 -0.55 26.61 -1.12
C GLY A 189 -0.41 26.00 -2.54
N GLU A 190 0.74 26.17 -3.18
CA GLU A 190 1.03 25.65 -4.53
C GLU A 190 1.46 24.18 -4.50
N LEU A 191 1.71 23.63 -3.31
CA LEU A 191 2.00 22.21 -3.11
C LEU A 191 0.73 21.34 -3.14
N LEU A 192 -0.45 21.93 -3.01
CA LEU A 192 -1.71 21.18 -3.06
C LEU A 192 -1.96 20.67 -4.48
N ILE A 193 -2.09 19.35 -4.61
CA ILE A 193 -2.29 18.71 -5.92
C ILE A 193 -3.79 18.64 -6.22
N ASP A 194 -4.20 19.23 -7.35
CA ASP A 194 -5.52 18.99 -7.92
C ASP A 194 -5.45 17.80 -8.88
N PRO A 195 -6.22 16.72 -8.65
CA PRO A 195 -6.29 15.58 -9.57
C PRO A 195 -6.57 15.96 -11.03
N LYS A 196 -7.28 17.06 -11.28
CA LYS A 196 -7.60 17.54 -12.64
C LYS A 196 -6.36 18.04 -13.39
N ASN A 197 -5.31 18.45 -12.68
CA ASN A 197 -4.09 18.95 -13.30
C ASN A 197 -3.23 17.82 -13.87
N VAL A 198 -3.47 16.57 -13.48
CA VAL A 198 -2.73 15.41 -14.01
C VAL A 198 -2.90 15.30 -15.53
N THR A 199 -4.11 15.54 -16.04
CA THR A 199 -4.40 15.47 -17.48
C THR A 199 -4.08 16.76 -18.23
N LYS A 200 -4.07 17.91 -17.53
CA LYS A 200 -3.87 19.23 -18.14
C LYS A 200 -2.40 19.64 -18.21
N ASP A 201 -1.67 19.48 -17.11
CA ASP A 201 -0.24 19.79 -17.02
C ASP A 201 0.47 18.76 -16.10
N PRO A 202 0.85 17.59 -16.65
CA PRO A 202 1.60 16.59 -15.92
C PRO A 202 2.94 17.11 -15.38
N SER A 203 3.56 18.07 -16.07
CA SER A 203 4.86 18.63 -15.68
C SER A 203 4.74 19.49 -14.43
N TYR A 204 3.66 20.27 -14.29
CA TYR A 204 3.36 21.00 -13.07
C TYR A 204 3.11 20.05 -11.90
N VAL A 205 2.29 19.00 -12.09
CA VAL A 205 2.03 18.01 -11.03
C VAL A 205 3.31 17.29 -10.59
N ARG A 206 4.23 16.97 -11.51
CA ARG A 206 5.56 16.42 -11.15
C ARG A 206 6.34 17.38 -10.25
N ARG A 207 6.27 18.71 -10.49
CA ARG A 207 6.89 19.71 -9.61
C ARG A 207 6.20 19.76 -8.25
N GLN A 208 4.87 19.69 -8.20
CA GLN A 208 4.12 19.66 -6.95
C GLN A 208 4.49 18.44 -6.10
N LEU A 209 4.57 17.25 -6.71
CA LEU A 209 5.04 16.04 -6.05
C LEU A 209 6.45 16.20 -5.48
N LEU A 210 7.39 16.70 -6.29
CA LEU A 210 8.76 16.97 -5.83
C LEU A 210 8.78 17.94 -4.64
N GLY A 211 7.99 19.01 -4.70
CA GLY A 211 7.87 19.98 -3.62
C GLY A 211 7.31 19.35 -2.34
N TRP A 212 6.25 18.55 -2.46
CA TRP A 212 5.62 17.88 -1.32
C TRP A 212 6.56 16.89 -0.65
N PHE A 213 7.23 16.01 -1.41
CA PHE A 213 8.19 15.07 -0.82
C PHE A 213 9.37 15.80 -0.16
N ARG A 214 9.86 16.89 -0.75
CA ARG A 214 10.91 17.72 -0.14
C ARG A 214 10.45 18.35 1.16
N LEU A 215 9.22 18.87 1.22
CA LEU A 215 8.62 19.40 2.44
C LEU A 215 8.53 18.34 3.54
N VAL A 216 8.03 17.14 3.21
CA VAL A 216 7.92 16.04 4.18
C VAL A 216 9.30 15.64 4.70
N VAL A 217 10.29 15.53 3.82
CA VAL A 217 11.67 15.22 4.19
C VAL A 217 12.28 16.32 5.08
N SER A 218 12.08 17.60 4.75
CA SER A 218 12.61 18.70 5.55
C SER A 218 11.98 18.75 6.94
N GLU A 219 10.66 18.58 7.03
CA GLU A 219 9.96 18.49 8.32
C GLU A 219 10.44 17.28 9.13
N TRP A 220 10.76 16.16 8.47
CA TRP A 220 11.34 14.99 9.14
C TRP A 220 12.73 15.28 9.69
N GLN A 221 13.58 16.00 8.93
CA GLN A 221 14.90 16.43 9.41
C GLN A 221 14.78 17.31 10.64
N ILE A 222 13.90 18.31 10.59
CA ILE A 222 13.65 19.24 11.70
C ILE A 222 13.15 18.48 12.94
N ALA A 223 12.20 17.56 12.77
CA ALA A 223 11.66 16.75 13.86
C ALA A 223 12.70 15.82 14.49
N LEU A 224 13.67 15.32 13.72
CA LEU A 224 14.78 14.53 14.26
C LEU A 224 15.82 15.40 14.96
N ALA A 225 16.13 16.57 14.39
CA ALA A 225 17.11 17.50 14.93
C ALA A 225 16.64 18.17 16.24
N GLY A 226 15.32 18.37 16.41
CA GLY A 226 14.73 18.96 17.61
C GLY A 226 14.55 18.00 18.79
N ARG A 227 15.05 16.75 18.71
CA ARG A 227 14.98 15.79 19.83
C ARG A 227 16.00 16.13 20.91
N ASP A 228 15.67 15.77 22.15
CA ASP A 228 16.62 15.86 23.26
C ASP A 228 17.89 15.03 22.99
N GLU A 229 19.02 15.50 23.51
CA GLU A 229 20.35 14.94 23.25
C GLU A 229 20.44 13.49 23.71
N ALA A 230 19.88 13.17 24.89
CA ALA A 230 19.81 11.81 25.40
C ALA A 230 19.02 10.87 24.48
N LEU A 231 17.92 11.36 23.89
CA LEU A 231 17.13 10.58 22.93
C LEU A 231 17.85 10.44 21.59
N ARG A 232 18.56 11.48 21.13
CA ARG A 232 19.35 11.47 19.90
C ARG A 232 20.48 10.44 19.94
N GLU A 233 21.17 10.35 21.06
CA GLU A 233 22.25 9.38 21.28
C GLU A 233 21.74 7.97 21.64
N SER A 234 20.47 7.84 22.02
CA SER A 234 19.88 6.52 22.27
C SER A 234 19.94 5.62 21.02
N TYR A 235 19.88 4.31 21.25
CA TYR A 235 19.80 3.34 20.14
C TYR A 235 18.61 3.62 19.21
N GLN A 236 17.45 3.96 19.77
CA GLN A 236 16.25 4.30 18.99
C GLN A 236 16.41 5.60 18.20
N GLY A 237 17.05 6.62 18.78
CA GLY A 237 17.36 7.87 18.10
C GLY A 237 18.27 7.67 16.90
N ARG A 238 19.38 6.95 17.09
CA ARG A 238 20.30 6.60 16.00
C ARG A 238 19.61 5.79 14.91
N GLN A 239 18.82 4.77 15.27
CA GLN A 239 18.08 3.96 14.31
C GLN A 239 17.09 4.78 13.50
N ALA A 240 16.36 5.71 14.14
CA ALA A 240 15.43 6.60 13.45
C ALA A 240 16.16 7.52 12.45
N THR A 241 17.32 8.06 12.83
CA THR A 241 18.16 8.87 11.93
C THR A 241 18.67 8.04 10.75
N THR A 242 19.18 6.83 10.99
CA THR A 242 19.62 5.92 9.91
C THR A 242 18.48 5.56 8.97
N ALA A 243 17.29 5.25 9.50
CA ALA A 243 16.12 4.92 8.70
C ALA A 243 15.67 6.10 7.82
N MET A 244 15.86 7.32 8.31
CA MET A 244 15.53 8.56 7.64
C MET A 244 16.53 8.90 6.53
N THR A 245 17.84 8.79 6.79
CA THR A 245 18.89 8.95 5.76
C THR A 245 18.70 7.93 4.64
N GLN A 246 18.48 6.67 4.98
CA GLN A 246 18.20 5.62 4.00
C GLN A 246 16.94 5.92 3.18
N ALA A 247 15.89 6.48 3.80
CA ALA A 247 14.68 6.85 3.08
C ALA A 247 14.96 7.93 2.03
N ILE A 248 15.76 8.95 2.37
CA ILE A 248 16.16 10.02 1.45
C ILE A 248 16.97 9.48 0.28
N GLU A 249 17.97 8.63 0.55
CA GLU A 249 18.81 8.02 -0.50
C GLU A 249 17.96 7.22 -1.49
N ASN A 250 17.05 6.41 -0.96
CA ASN A 250 16.12 5.62 -1.74
C ASN A 250 15.08 6.46 -2.51
N LEU A 251 14.81 7.72 -2.12
CA LEU A 251 13.93 8.64 -2.87
C LEU A 251 14.64 9.36 -4.02
N GLN A 252 15.98 9.40 -4.04
CA GLN A 252 16.73 10.08 -5.09
C GLN A 252 16.39 9.60 -6.51
N PRO A 253 16.24 8.28 -6.80
CA PRO A 253 15.80 7.81 -8.10
C PRO A 253 14.44 8.38 -8.50
N LEU A 254 13.46 8.37 -7.59
CA LEU A 254 12.14 8.94 -7.82
C LEU A 254 12.22 10.43 -8.16
N PHE A 255 13.04 11.19 -7.43
CA PHE A 255 13.21 12.62 -7.71
C PHE A 255 13.80 12.88 -9.10
N ARG A 256 14.76 12.07 -9.53
CA ARG A 256 15.30 12.15 -10.89
C ARG A 256 14.22 11.83 -11.92
N HIS A 257 13.40 10.81 -11.68
CA HIS A 257 12.33 10.42 -12.60
C HIS A 257 11.25 11.49 -12.73
N LEU A 258 10.85 12.10 -11.61
CA LEU A 258 9.91 13.21 -11.61
C LEU A 258 10.47 14.47 -12.31
N GLN A 259 11.77 14.75 -12.16
CA GLN A 259 12.43 15.87 -12.85
C GLN A 259 12.57 15.66 -14.35
N LYS A 260 12.89 14.44 -14.78
CA LYS A 260 13.06 14.08 -16.20
C LYS A 260 11.74 13.88 -16.92
N GLY A 261 10.69 13.47 -16.20
CA GLY A 261 9.40 13.14 -16.80
C GLY A 261 9.30 11.70 -17.30
N ASP A 262 10.23 10.81 -16.95
CA ASP A 262 10.38 9.45 -17.50
C ASP A 262 9.83 8.34 -16.58
N ILE A 263 9.03 8.71 -15.56
CA ILE A 263 8.29 7.73 -14.76
C ILE A 263 7.11 7.16 -15.55
N ASP A 264 6.83 5.87 -15.34
CA ASP A 264 5.65 5.21 -15.88
C ASP A 264 4.35 5.94 -15.49
N GLU A 265 3.42 6.06 -16.43
CA GLU A 265 2.20 6.85 -16.26
C GLU A 265 1.23 6.24 -15.23
N GLU A 266 1.18 4.91 -15.12
CA GLU A 266 0.35 4.23 -14.12
C GLU A 266 0.94 4.45 -12.71
N ILE A 267 2.25 4.30 -12.56
CA ILE A 267 2.96 4.60 -11.30
C ILE A 267 2.77 6.08 -10.93
N PHE A 268 2.93 6.98 -11.91
CA PHE A 268 2.73 8.42 -11.72
C PHE A 268 1.34 8.73 -11.16
N ALA A 269 0.29 8.24 -11.82
CA ALA A 269 -1.09 8.48 -11.42
C ALA A 269 -1.37 7.96 -10.00
N LYS A 270 -0.80 6.81 -9.64
CA LYS A 270 -0.94 6.24 -8.28
C LYS A 270 -0.19 7.03 -7.21
N ILE A 271 1.02 7.52 -7.51
CA ILE A 271 1.75 8.40 -6.59
C ILE A 271 0.97 9.71 -6.39
N VAL A 272 0.36 10.26 -7.44
CA VAL A 272 -0.51 11.44 -7.31
C VAL A 272 -1.73 11.16 -6.43
N GLU A 273 -2.48 10.08 -6.69
CA GLU A 273 -3.63 9.67 -5.88
C GLU A 273 -3.23 9.53 -4.39
N LEU A 274 -2.09 8.90 -4.11
CA LEU A 274 -1.55 8.73 -2.77
C LEU A 274 -1.25 10.06 -2.09
N VAL A 275 -0.57 11.00 -2.77
CA VAL A 275 -0.21 12.30 -2.19
C VAL A 275 -1.44 13.16 -1.96
N VAL A 276 -2.42 13.14 -2.87
CA VAL A 276 -3.70 13.86 -2.69
C VAL A 276 -4.44 13.37 -1.44
N GLU A 277 -4.53 12.04 -1.24
CA GLU A 277 -5.16 11.47 -0.04
C GLU A 277 -4.38 11.80 1.24
N ALA A 278 -3.04 11.81 1.18
CA ALA A 278 -2.20 12.21 2.30
C ALA A 278 -2.36 13.71 2.65
N GLN A 279 -2.47 14.58 1.64
CA GLN A 279 -2.73 16.02 1.82
C GLN A 279 -4.11 16.27 2.43
N ALA A 280 -5.11 15.45 2.09
CA ALA A 280 -6.44 15.47 2.70
C ALA A 280 -6.48 14.81 4.10
N ARG A 281 -5.34 14.39 4.65
CA ARG A 281 -5.21 13.67 5.93
C ARG A 281 -6.02 12.37 6.00
N ARG A 282 -6.22 11.68 4.87
CA ARG A 282 -6.91 10.39 4.78
C ARG A 282 -5.90 9.25 4.63
N TYR A 283 -5.12 8.98 5.67
CA TYR A 283 -3.97 8.08 5.59
C TYR A 283 -4.33 6.62 5.33
N VAL A 284 -5.49 6.14 5.79
CA VAL A 284 -5.99 4.79 5.44
C VAL A 284 -6.17 4.64 3.94
N LYS A 285 -6.84 5.61 3.28
CA LYS A 285 -7.01 5.60 1.82
C LYS A 285 -5.67 5.72 1.10
N ALA A 286 -4.77 6.59 1.58
CA ALA A 286 -3.43 6.71 1.02
C ALA A 286 -2.65 5.38 1.12
N ASN A 287 -2.79 4.66 2.23
CA ASN A 287 -2.22 3.33 2.40
C ASN A 287 -2.83 2.30 1.44
N ASP A 288 -4.15 2.32 1.23
CA ASP A 288 -4.80 1.42 0.29
C ASP A 288 -4.31 1.65 -1.15
N VAL A 289 -4.03 2.90 -1.52
CA VAL A 289 -3.37 3.23 -2.80
C VAL A 289 -1.95 2.67 -2.83
N TYR A 290 -1.17 2.88 -1.76
CA TYR A 290 0.18 2.35 -1.64
C TYR A 290 0.22 0.81 -1.76
N LEU A 291 -0.70 0.10 -1.12
CA LEU A 291 -0.79 -1.36 -1.20
C LEU A 291 -1.12 -1.80 -2.63
N ARG A 292 -2.09 -1.15 -3.28
CA ARG A 292 -2.41 -1.41 -4.70
C ARG A 292 -1.21 -1.18 -5.62
N LEU A 293 -0.39 -0.17 -5.35
CA LEU A 293 0.81 0.15 -6.12
C LEU A 293 1.97 -0.83 -5.87
N SER A 294 2.19 -1.22 -4.61
CA SER A 294 3.36 -2.03 -4.20
C SER A 294 3.20 -3.53 -4.43
N ILE A 295 1.97 -4.05 -4.36
CA ILE A 295 1.62 -5.45 -4.62
C ILE A 295 1.13 -5.64 -6.07
N GLY A 296 0.57 -4.59 -6.67
CA GLY A 296 -0.20 -4.70 -7.91
C GLY A 296 -1.55 -5.39 -7.66
N ASN A 297 -2.39 -5.50 -8.68
CA ASN A 297 -3.69 -6.17 -8.60
C ASN A 297 -3.59 -7.72 -8.51
N ALA A 298 -2.44 -8.22 -8.04
CA ALA A 298 -2.14 -9.64 -7.98
C ALA A 298 -2.81 -10.25 -6.74
N ALA A 299 -3.63 -11.28 -6.96
CA ALA A 299 -4.27 -12.02 -5.88
C ALA A 299 -3.26 -12.71 -4.92
N TRP A 300 -1.96 -12.79 -5.28
CA TRP A 300 -0.89 -13.41 -4.50
C TRP A 300 0.48 -12.72 -4.76
N PRO A 301 0.94 -11.79 -3.88
CA PRO A 301 2.17 -11.00 -4.09
C PRO A 301 3.49 -11.75 -3.91
N ILE A 302 3.48 -12.85 -3.14
CA ILE A 302 4.66 -13.63 -2.82
C ILE A 302 4.45 -14.99 -3.48
N GLY A 303 5.33 -15.34 -4.42
CA GLY A 303 5.23 -16.60 -5.14
C GLY A 303 5.01 -17.77 -4.18
N VAL A 304 3.89 -18.48 -4.34
CA VAL A 304 3.63 -19.71 -3.59
C VAL A 304 4.50 -20.80 -4.21
N THR A 305 5.70 -21.02 -3.65
CA THR A 305 6.50 -22.19 -3.99
C THR A 305 5.95 -23.39 -3.23
N MET A 306 5.17 -24.18 -3.95
CA MET A 306 4.82 -25.58 -3.66
C MET A 306 4.17 -25.85 -2.29
N VAL A 307 2.84 -26.00 -2.31
CA VAL A 307 2.12 -26.82 -1.31
C VAL A 307 1.37 -27.92 -2.07
N GLY A 308 2.04 -29.05 -2.29
CA GLY A 308 1.44 -30.27 -2.85
C GLY A 308 2.35 -31.06 -3.80
N ILE A 309 2.44 -32.37 -3.60
CA ILE A 309 3.28 -33.36 -4.34
C ILE A 309 2.81 -33.56 -5.81
N HIS A 310 1.71 -32.91 -6.23
CA HIS A 310 1.17 -33.07 -7.58
C HIS A 310 0.98 -31.71 -8.26
N GLU A 311 1.76 -31.49 -9.32
CA GLU A 311 1.67 -30.35 -10.22
C GLU A 311 0.35 -30.43 -11.02
N ARG A 312 -0.50 -29.40 -10.94
CA ARG A 312 -1.76 -29.32 -11.72
C ARG A 312 -1.66 -28.17 -12.73
N SER A 313 -2.12 -28.40 -13.96
CA SER A 313 -2.10 -27.48 -15.12
C SER A 313 -2.77 -26.11 -14.91
N ALA A 314 -3.39 -25.84 -13.75
CA ALA A 314 -3.86 -24.49 -13.38
C ALA A 314 -2.71 -23.51 -13.09
N ARG A 315 -1.47 -24.01 -12.95
CA ARG A 315 -0.26 -23.23 -12.63
C ARG A 315 0.21 -22.33 -13.80
N GLU A 316 0.09 -22.76 -15.05
CA GLU A 316 0.50 -21.92 -16.21
C GLU A 316 -0.39 -20.69 -16.40
N LYS A 317 -1.72 -20.83 -16.25
CA LYS A 317 -2.66 -19.69 -16.39
C LYS A 317 -2.55 -18.64 -15.27
N LEU A 318 -1.90 -18.98 -14.15
CA LEU A 318 -1.56 -18.04 -13.08
C LEU A 318 -0.23 -17.31 -13.34
N HIS A 319 0.65 -17.87 -14.18
CA HIS A 319 1.90 -17.20 -14.61
C HIS A 319 1.67 -16.21 -15.75
N GLU A 320 0.69 -16.44 -16.64
CA GLU A 320 0.40 -15.52 -17.76
C GLU A 320 -0.39 -14.26 -17.37
N LYS A 321 -1.22 -14.30 -16.32
CA LYS A 321 -1.93 -13.11 -15.80
C LYS A 321 -1.03 -12.20 -14.94
N GLY A 322 0.28 -12.42 -14.97
CA GLY A 322 1.31 -11.72 -14.19
C GLY A 322 1.93 -10.50 -14.86
N LYS A 323 1.22 -9.77 -15.74
CA LYS A 323 1.75 -8.49 -16.27
C LYS A 323 1.94 -7.40 -15.19
N SER A 324 1.40 -7.60 -13.99
CA SER A 324 1.67 -6.73 -12.82
C SER A 324 2.99 -7.03 -12.09
N ALA A 325 3.80 -7.98 -12.57
CA ALA A 325 5.12 -8.28 -12.02
C ALA A 325 6.18 -7.19 -12.28
N HIS A 326 5.90 -6.20 -13.14
CA HIS A 326 6.88 -5.21 -13.60
C HIS A 326 7.38 -4.26 -12.48
N ILE A 327 6.52 -3.89 -11.52
CA ILE A 327 6.88 -2.95 -10.45
C ILE A 327 7.72 -3.63 -9.36
N MET A 328 7.45 -4.90 -9.06
CA MET A 328 8.25 -5.67 -8.11
C MET A 328 9.54 -6.23 -8.71
N SER A 329 9.70 -6.30 -10.04
CA SER A 329 10.97 -6.74 -10.64
C SER A 329 12.10 -5.71 -10.54
N ASP A 330 11.78 -4.42 -10.45
CA ASP A 330 12.78 -3.36 -10.32
C ASP A 330 13.09 -3.04 -8.84
N GLU A 331 14.34 -3.22 -8.44
CA GLU A 331 14.81 -2.98 -7.08
C GLU A 331 14.80 -1.49 -6.72
N ALA A 332 15.10 -0.61 -7.68
CA ALA A 332 15.08 0.84 -7.46
C ALA A 332 13.65 1.30 -7.15
N THR A 333 12.68 0.79 -7.92
CA THR A 333 11.25 1.03 -7.69
C THR A 333 10.76 0.56 -6.34
N ARG A 334 11.10 -0.68 -5.96
CA ARG A 334 10.74 -1.19 -4.65
C ARG A 334 11.29 -0.31 -3.50
N LYS A 335 12.55 0.13 -3.60
CA LYS A 335 13.20 0.97 -2.59
C LYS A 335 12.53 2.33 -2.44
N TYR A 336 12.24 3.04 -3.53
CA TYR A 336 11.57 4.34 -3.41
C TYR A 336 10.12 4.19 -2.92
N LEU A 337 9.39 3.13 -3.30
CA LEU A 337 8.04 2.87 -2.79
C LEU A 337 8.06 2.65 -1.28
N GLN A 338 9.00 1.86 -0.75
CA GLN A 338 9.19 1.70 0.69
C GLN A 338 9.47 3.03 1.39
N SER A 339 10.29 3.89 0.78
CA SER A 339 10.53 5.24 1.31
C SER A 339 9.30 6.13 1.28
N ILE A 340 8.45 6.06 0.24
CA ILE A 340 7.17 6.77 0.21
C ILE A 340 6.31 6.36 1.40
N LYS A 341 6.23 5.06 1.75
CA LYS A 341 5.52 4.61 2.95
C LYS A 341 6.11 5.21 4.24
N ARG A 342 7.43 5.29 4.35
CA ARG A 342 8.09 5.93 5.51
C ARG A 342 7.73 7.43 5.59
N CYS A 343 7.69 8.13 4.45
CA CYS A 343 7.22 9.51 4.39
C CYS A 343 5.75 9.64 4.81
N LEU A 344 4.86 8.73 4.39
CA LEU A 344 3.46 8.71 4.82
C LEU A 344 3.31 8.51 6.34
N ASN A 345 4.06 7.55 6.90
CA ASN A 345 4.10 7.33 8.36
C ASN A 345 4.50 8.60 9.11
N PHE A 346 5.58 9.24 8.67
CA PHE A 346 6.02 10.49 9.29
C PHE A 346 4.98 11.61 9.10
N ALA A 347 4.41 11.76 7.90
CA ALA A 347 3.39 12.75 7.61
C ALA A 347 2.17 12.58 8.52
N GLN A 348 1.71 11.35 8.78
CA GLN A 348 0.64 11.07 9.73
C GLN A 348 0.98 11.50 11.15
N THR A 349 2.23 11.29 11.60
CA THR A 349 2.63 11.75 12.95
C THR A 349 2.74 13.26 13.06
N ARG A 350 3.14 13.93 11.97
CA ARG A 350 3.33 15.40 11.92
C ARG A 350 2.02 16.14 11.72
N TRP A 351 1.14 15.60 10.88
CA TRP A 351 -0.18 16.13 10.54
C TRP A 351 -1.24 15.05 10.77
N PRO A 352 -1.65 14.82 12.03
CA PRO A 352 -2.60 13.77 12.34
C PRO A 352 -3.95 13.99 11.64
N PRO A 353 -4.66 12.90 11.30
CA PRO A 353 -6.01 12.99 10.76
C PRO A 353 -6.98 13.60 11.78
N GLU A 354 -8.03 14.24 11.28
CA GLU A 354 -9.11 14.76 12.14
C GLU A 354 -9.96 13.63 12.74
N ASP A 355 -10.14 12.56 11.98
CA ASP A 355 -10.80 11.33 12.43
C ASP A 355 -9.75 10.28 12.82
N PRO A 356 -9.73 9.80 14.08
CA PRO A 356 -8.84 8.73 14.53
C PRO A 356 -8.93 7.44 13.70
N MET A 357 -10.06 7.17 13.03
CA MET A 357 -10.23 6.00 12.17
C MET A 357 -9.36 6.06 10.90
N GLN A 358 -8.82 7.24 10.56
CA GLN A 358 -7.95 7.44 9.41
C GLN A 358 -6.46 7.23 9.72
N ILE A 359 -6.10 6.78 10.93
CA ILE A 359 -4.73 6.42 11.29
C ILE A 359 -4.37 5.09 10.59
N MET A 360 -3.32 5.12 9.78
CA MET A 360 -2.66 3.93 9.26
C MET A 360 -1.90 3.23 10.40
N GLY A 361 -2.18 1.94 10.58
CA GLY A 361 -1.53 1.06 11.56
C GLY A 361 -0.19 0.50 11.11
#